data_AF-A0A820I0I0-F1
#
_entry.id   AF-A0A820I0I0-F1
#
_cell.length_a   1.000
_cell.length_b   1.000
_cell.length_c   1.000
_cell.angle_alpha   90.00
_cell.angle_beta   90.00
_cell.angle_gamma   90.00
#
_symmetry.space_group_name_H-M   'P 1'
#
loop_
_entity.id
_entity.type
_entity.pdbx_description
1 polymer ?
#
loop_
_entity_poly.entity_id
_entity_poly.type
_entity_poly.pdbx_seq_one_letter_code
_entity_poly.pdbx_strand_id
1 'polypeptide(L)'
;MKSDMKKNELIDDLCQALTFLFQIRDDYCNLISEEYAQNKSCCEDITEGKFSFPVIHALNSHPHDSRLSDILKQHTDNIDLKREAVHLLHEFGSIEYTRNTCLKLVNKCSELVGKLEGNLYLGMIINQLAVIFQVPSEHKVE
;
A
#
# COMPACT_ATOMS: atom_id res chain seq x y z
N MET A 1 -35.97 5.73 10.33
CA MET A 1 -35.61 4.30 10.57
C MET A 1 -34.93 3.64 9.37
N LYS A 2 -35.58 3.41 8.21
CA LYS A 2 -34.89 2.80 7.03
C LYS A 2 -33.78 3.69 6.43
N SER A 3 -33.97 5.01 6.43
CA SER A 3 -32.97 5.98 5.95
C SER A 3 -31.73 6.05 6.84
N ASP A 4 -31.92 6.02 8.16
CA ASP A 4 -30.83 6.08 9.14
C ASP A 4 -29.97 4.82 9.10
N MET A 5 -30.60 3.66 8.91
CA MET A 5 -29.90 2.37 8.78
C MET A 5 -29.00 2.34 7.53
N LYS A 6 -29.50 2.84 6.39
CA LYS A 6 -28.72 2.94 5.16
C LYS A 6 -27.56 3.94 5.27
N LYS A 7 -27.74 5.02 6.03
CA LYS A 7 -26.66 5.98 6.31
C LYS A 7 -25.56 5.34 7.17
N ASN A 8 -25.94 4.54 8.17
CA ASN A 8 -24.97 3.80 8.99
C ASN A 8 -24.17 2.78 8.20
N GLU A 9 -24.82 2.00 7.31
CA GLU A 9 -24.12 1.06 6.42
C GLU A 9 -23.06 1.76 5.55
N LEU A 10 -23.39 2.94 5.00
CA LEU A 10 -22.44 3.74 4.22
C LEU A 10 -21.27 4.28 5.06
N ILE A 11 -21.51 4.59 6.34
CA ILE A 11 -20.47 5.01 7.28
C ILE A 11 -19.54 3.82 7.58
N ASP A 12 -20.09 2.63 7.82
CA ASP A 12 -19.31 1.41 8.08
C ASP A 12 -18.44 1.05 6.87
N ASP A 13 -19.00 1.11 5.65
CA ASP A 13 -18.27 0.91 4.40
C ASP A 13 -17.13 1.92 4.22
N LEU A 14 -17.37 3.19 4.59
CA LEU A 14 -16.37 4.25 4.50
C LEU A 14 -15.26 4.04 5.52
N CYS A 15 -15.59 3.73 6.77
CA CYS A 15 -14.64 3.40 7.81
C CYS A 15 -13.75 2.23 7.38
N GLN A 16 -14.35 1.15 6.87
CA GLN A 16 -13.61 -0.02 6.39
C GLN A 16 -12.67 0.34 5.22
N ALA A 17 -13.16 1.09 4.23
CA ALA A 17 -12.34 1.52 3.10
C ALA A 17 -11.16 2.41 3.52
N LEU A 18 -11.38 3.33 4.47
CA LEU A 18 -10.34 4.14 5.06
C LEU A 18 -9.32 3.29 5.81
N THR A 19 -9.75 2.35 6.66
CA THR A 19 -8.85 1.44 7.38
C THR A 19 -7.94 0.68 6.43
N PHE A 20 -8.49 0.11 5.34
CA PHE A 20 -7.68 -0.59 4.34
C PHE A 20 -6.74 0.37 3.60
N LEU A 21 -7.20 1.57 3.26
CA LEU A 21 -6.35 2.57 2.61
C LEU A 21 -5.15 2.93 3.51
N PHE A 22 -5.38 3.20 4.79
CA PHE A 22 -4.31 3.55 5.73
C PHE A 22 -3.29 2.42 5.88
N GLN A 23 -3.76 1.18 6.08
CA GLN A 23 -2.86 0.04 6.28
C GLN A 23 -2.03 -0.26 5.02
N ILE A 24 -2.67 -0.35 3.86
CA ILE A 24 -1.98 -0.72 2.62
C ILE A 24 -1.06 0.43 2.16
N ARG A 25 -1.46 1.69 2.40
CA ARG A 25 -0.60 2.85 2.15
C ARG A 25 0.65 2.80 3.03
N ASP A 26 0.52 2.45 4.30
CA ASP A 26 1.65 2.35 5.23
C ASP A 26 2.65 1.29 4.75
N ASP A 27 2.16 0.09 4.43
CA ASP A 27 2.95 -0.99 3.83
C ASP A 27 3.66 -0.53 2.53
N TYR A 28 2.99 0.26 1.68
CA TYR A 28 3.59 0.84 0.46
C TYR A 28 4.70 1.85 0.79
N CYS A 29 4.45 2.76 1.75
CA CYS A 29 5.43 3.78 2.14
C CYS A 29 6.70 3.16 2.74
N ASN A 30 6.56 2.06 3.48
CA ASN A 30 7.69 1.35 4.08
C ASN A 30 8.72 0.91 3.02
N LEU A 31 8.24 0.47 1.84
CA LEU A 31 9.06 -0.05 0.76
C LEU A 31 9.58 1.03 -0.19
N ILE A 32 8.74 2.02 -0.52
CA ILE A 32 9.12 3.10 -1.45
C ILE A 32 10.10 4.09 -0.81
N SER A 33 10.24 4.07 0.53
CA SER A 33 11.19 4.94 1.22
C SER A 33 12.64 4.72 0.75
N GLU A 34 12.97 3.60 0.11
CA GLU A 34 14.32 3.37 -0.45
C GLU A 34 14.60 4.22 -1.70
N GLU A 35 13.57 4.55 -2.48
CA GLU A 35 13.67 5.42 -3.66
C GLU A 35 13.84 6.91 -3.27
N TYR A 36 13.44 7.28 -2.04
CA TYR A 36 13.34 8.68 -1.59
C TYR A 36 14.20 9.04 -0.36
N ALA A 37 14.67 8.08 0.44
CA ALA A 37 15.36 8.35 1.69
C ALA A 37 16.72 7.62 1.76
N GLN A 38 17.80 8.39 1.84
CA GLN A 38 19.14 7.91 2.24
C GLN A 38 19.22 7.54 3.74
N ASN A 39 18.11 7.08 4.35
CA ASN A 39 18.02 6.85 5.79
C ASN A 39 18.10 5.36 6.15
N LYS A 40 18.79 5.07 7.26
CA LYS A 40 19.09 3.71 7.77
C LYS A 40 17.88 2.90 8.26
N SER A 41 16.68 3.46 8.29
CA SER A 41 15.44 2.82 8.78
C SER A 41 14.50 2.38 7.64
N CYS A 42 15.04 2.10 6.46
CA CYS A 42 14.26 1.70 5.29
C CYS A 42 13.92 0.19 5.32
N CYS A 43 12.74 -0.16 4.81
CA CYS A 43 12.29 -1.55 4.65
C CYS A 43 12.27 -2.35 5.97
N GLU A 44 11.77 -1.74 7.05
CA GLU A 44 11.62 -2.40 8.35
C GLU A 44 10.70 -3.64 8.24
N ASP A 45 9.69 -3.61 7.38
CA ASP A 45 8.83 -4.77 7.12
C ASP A 45 9.66 -5.97 6.60
N ILE A 46 10.73 -5.73 5.83
CA ILE A 46 11.62 -6.80 5.35
C ILE A 46 12.52 -7.31 6.48
N THR A 47 13.06 -6.42 7.34
CA THR A 47 13.81 -6.84 8.54
C THR A 47 12.94 -7.71 9.44
N GLU A 48 11.69 -7.31 9.67
CA GLU A 48 10.76 -8.04 10.52
C GLU A 48 10.28 -9.35 9.89
N GLY A 49 10.44 -9.52 8.57
CA GLY A 49 9.86 -10.64 7.83
C GLY A 49 8.34 -10.54 7.74
N LYS A 50 7.80 -9.31 7.79
CA LYS A 50 6.35 -9.04 7.81
C LYS A 50 5.72 -9.39 6.48
N PHE A 51 4.59 -10.09 6.55
CA PHE A 51 3.72 -10.35 5.39
C PHE A 51 2.86 -9.12 5.10
N SER A 52 3.48 -8.03 4.67
CA SER A 52 2.78 -6.82 4.25
C SER A 52 2.01 -7.05 2.94
N PHE A 53 1.07 -6.17 2.62
CA PHE A 53 0.21 -6.31 1.44
C PHE A 53 0.97 -6.61 0.12
N PRO A 54 2.03 -5.85 -0.27
CA PRO A 54 2.84 -6.16 -1.46
C PRO A 54 3.59 -7.49 -1.37
N VAL A 55 4.05 -7.89 -0.19
CA VAL A 55 4.73 -9.19 0.02
C VAL A 55 3.76 -10.35 -0.18
N ILE A 56 2.55 -10.26 0.39
CA ILE A 56 1.50 -11.27 0.19
C ILE A 56 1.15 -11.40 -1.29
N HIS A 57 1.01 -10.28 -2.01
CA HIS A 57 0.76 -10.32 -3.45
C HIS A 57 1.89 -11.02 -4.21
N ALA A 58 3.15 -10.69 -3.90
CA ALA A 58 4.33 -11.32 -4.53
C ALA A 58 4.36 -12.84 -4.32
N LEU A 59 4.24 -13.29 -3.08
CA LEU A 59 4.31 -14.72 -2.75
C LEU A 59 3.18 -15.53 -3.39
N ASN A 60 1.99 -14.94 -3.56
CA ASN A 60 0.87 -15.60 -4.22
C ASN A 60 0.96 -15.58 -5.76
N SER A 61 1.50 -14.50 -6.34
CA SER A 61 1.66 -14.37 -7.79
C SER A 61 2.84 -15.17 -8.33
N HIS A 62 3.87 -15.39 -7.52
CA HIS A 62 5.10 -16.10 -7.88
C HIS A 62 5.43 -17.24 -6.90
N PRO A 63 4.54 -18.25 -6.75
CA PRO A 63 4.67 -19.28 -5.72
C PRO A 63 5.86 -20.23 -5.93
N HIS A 64 6.48 -20.21 -7.11
CA HIS A 64 7.64 -21.05 -7.45
C HIS A 64 8.98 -20.31 -7.31
N ASP A 65 8.96 -18.99 -7.06
CA ASP A 65 10.17 -18.21 -6.80
C ASP A 65 10.36 -18.05 -5.29
N SER A 66 11.36 -18.75 -4.73
CA SER A 66 11.61 -18.72 -3.29
C SER A 66 12.43 -17.51 -2.85
N ARG A 67 13.05 -16.74 -3.77
CA ARG A 67 14.03 -15.69 -3.45
C ARG A 67 13.50 -14.70 -2.42
N LEU A 68 12.30 -14.16 -2.63
CA LEU A 68 11.68 -13.23 -1.70
C LEU A 68 11.41 -13.88 -0.33
N SER A 69 10.85 -15.10 -0.34
CA SER A 69 10.56 -15.82 0.91
C SER A 69 11.82 -16.16 1.70
N ASP A 70 12.93 -16.42 1.01
CA ASP A 70 14.20 -16.76 1.63
C ASP A 70 14.90 -15.53 2.19
N ILE A 71 14.72 -14.35 1.59
CA ILE A 71 15.16 -13.08 2.19
C ILE A 71 14.35 -12.77 3.45
N LEU A 72 13.02 -12.87 3.41
CA LEU A 72 12.14 -12.54 4.55
C LEU A 72 12.43 -13.41 5.78
N LYS A 73 12.70 -14.71 5.58
CA LYS A 73 13.05 -15.65 6.68
C LYS A 73 14.37 -15.32 7.37
N GLN A 74 15.25 -14.53 6.74
CA GLN A 74 16.54 -14.18 7.32
C GLN A 74 16.44 -13.07 8.37
N HIS A 75 15.30 -12.36 8.46
CA HIS A 75 15.12 -11.22 9.35
C HIS A 75 16.31 -10.24 9.26
N THR A 76 16.68 -9.89 8.03
CA THR A 76 18.00 -9.31 7.73
C THR A 76 17.99 -7.78 7.79
N ASP A 77 19.04 -7.21 8.38
CA ASP A 77 19.35 -5.78 8.29
C ASP A 77 20.33 -5.45 7.16
N ASN A 78 20.71 -6.45 6.34
CA ASN A 78 21.57 -6.23 5.20
C ASN A 78 20.84 -5.41 4.12
N ILE A 79 21.37 -4.23 3.84
CA ILE A 79 20.82 -3.28 2.86
C ILE A 79 20.75 -3.89 1.46
N ASP A 80 21.75 -4.67 1.03
CA ASP A 80 21.75 -5.26 -0.30
C ASP A 80 20.66 -6.33 -0.46
N LEU A 81 20.38 -7.11 0.59
CA LEU A 81 19.27 -8.06 0.59
C LEU A 81 17.91 -7.36 0.63
N LYS A 82 17.80 -6.23 1.34
CA LYS A 82 16.59 -5.39 1.33
C LYS A 82 16.31 -4.83 -0.06
N ARG A 83 17.34 -4.30 -0.74
CA ARG A 83 17.25 -3.83 -2.13
C ARG A 83 16.83 -4.92 -3.08
N GLU A 84 17.41 -6.11 -2.95
CA GLU A 84 17.00 -7.27 -3.76
C GLU A 84 15.53 -7.62 -3.51
N ALA A 85 15.07 -7.65 -2.26
CA ALA A 85 13.66 -7.89 -1.95
C ALA A 85 12.74 -6.83 -2.58
N VAL A 86 13.09 -5.55 -2.51
CA VAL A 86 12.34 -4.47 -3.17
C VAL A 86 12.36 -4.65 -4.69
N HIS A 87 13.50 -5.01 -5.28
CA HIS A 87 13.62 -5.29 -6.70
C HIS A 87 12.68 -6.42 -7.14
N LEU A 88 12.64 -7.54 -6.39
CA LEU A 88 11.70 -8.64 -6.64
C LEU A 88 10.25 -8.18 -6.56
N LEU A 89 9.89 -7.32 -5.61
CA LEU A 89 8.54 -6.76 -5.50
C LEU A 89 8.16 -5.89 -6.72
N HIS A 90 9.14 -5.19 -7.32
CA HIS A 90 8.95 -4.50 -8.60
C HIS A 90 8.84 -5.48 -9.77
N GLU A 91 9.74 -6.46 -9.86
CA GLU A 91 9.76 -7.51 -10.90
C GLU A 91 8.43 -8.26 -10.96
N PHE A 92 7.88 -8.61 -9.80
CA PHE A 92 6.61 -9.32 -9.65
C PHE A 92 5.38 -8.42 -9.83
N GLY A 93 5.57 -7.12 -10.06
CA GLY A 93 4.50 -6.13 -10.21
C GLY A 93 3.73 -5.82 -8.92
N SER A 94 4.21 -6.26 -7.76
CA SER A 94 3.54 -6.09 -6.47
C SER A 94 3.48 -4.64 -6.00
N ILE A 95 4.50 -3.84 -6.31
CA ILE A 95 4.51 -2.40 -6.00
C ILE A 95 3.40 -1.68 -6.78
N GLU A 96 3.31 -1.93 -8.09
CA GLU A 96 2.29 -1.32 -8.95
C GLU A 96 0.88 -1.84 -8.60
N TYR A 97 0.75 -3.12 -8.27
CA TYR A 97 -0.51 -3.69 -7.79
C TYR A 97 -0.98 -3.02 -6.50
N THR A 98 -0.07 -2.78 -5.55
CA THR A 98 -0.34 -2.11 -4.28
C THR A 98 -0.78 -0.67 -4.51
N ARG A 99 -0.03 0.08 -5.33
CA ARG A 99 -0.36 1.45 -5.74
C ARG A 99 -1.76 1.54 -6.36
N ASN A 100 -2.06 0.66 -7.31
CA ASN A 100 -3.38 0.61 -7.96
C ASN A 100 -4.51 0.25 -6.98
N THR A 101 -4.24 -0.62 -6.01
CA THR A 101 -5.19 -0.95 -4.96
C THR A 101 -5.48 0.26 -4.06
N CYS A 102 -4.45 1.02 -3.67
CA CYS A 102 -4.63 2.26 -2.93
C CYS A 102 -5.43 3.30 -3.72
N LEU A 103 -5.16 3.48 -5.02
CA LEU A 103 -5.94 4.38 -5.88
C LEU A 103 -7.42 3.98 -5.98
N LYS A 104 -7.71 2.67 -6.07
CA LYS A 104 -9.09 2.16 -6.03
C LYS A 104 -9.77 2.46 -4.70
N LEU A 105 -9.05 2.32 -3.58
CA LEU A 105 -9.58 2.63 -2.25
C LEU A 105 -9.83 4.14 -2.07
N VAL A 106 -8.92 5.01 -2.55
CA VAL A 106 -9.11 6.47 -2.59
C VAL A 106 -10.39 6.85 -3.34
N ASN A 107 -10.60 6.26 -4.53
CA ASN A 107 -11.81 6.50 -5.31
C ASN A 107 -13.07 6.01 -4.58
N LYS A 108 -13.02 4.80 -3.98
CA LYS A 108 -14.13 4.25 -3.18
C LYS A 108 -14.47 5.16 -1.99
N CYS A 109 -13.48 5.65 -1.26
CA CYS A 109 -13.69 6.59 -0.15
C CYS A 109 -14.34 7.88 -0.63
N SER A 110 -13.85 8.47 -1.74
CA SER A 110 -14.42 9.69 -2.33
C SER A 110 -15.89 9.51 -2.75
N GLU A 111 -16.23 8.37 -3.36
CA GLU A 111 -17.61 8.04 -3.72
C GLU A 111 -18.52 7.90 -2.50
N LEU A 112 -18.05 7.22 -1.45
CA LEU A 112 -18.81 7.02 -0.21
C LEU A 112 -19.03 8.34 0.53
N VAL A 113 -18.02 9.22 0.58
CA VAL A 113 -18.16 10.58 1.11
C VAL A 113 -19.22 11.37 0.35
N GLY A 114 -19.23 11.28 -0.99
CA GLY A 114 -20.26 11.90 -1.83
C GLY A 114 -21.67 11.38 -1.53
N LYS A 115 -21.82 10.07 -1.28
CA LYS A 115 -23.10 9.45 -0.90
C LYS A 115 -23.59 9.87 0.48
N LEU A 116 -22.69 10.33 1.36
CA LEU A 116 -22.98 10.80 2.72
C LEU A 116 -23.18 12.34 2.78
N GLU A 117 -23.65 12.95 1.69
CA GLU A 117 -23.88 14.41 1.56
C GLU A 117 -22.58 15.24 1.52
N GLY A 118 -21.42 14.57 1.48
CA GLY A 118 -20.11 15.21 1.38
C GLY A 118 -19.51 15.65 2.71
N ASN A 119 -18.19 15.75 2.75
CA ASN A 119 -17.44 16.36 3.85
C ASN A 119 -16.11 16.91 3.29
N LEU A 120 -15.97 18.24 3.28
CA LEU A 120 -14.81 18.91 2.69
C LEU A 120 -13.50 18.48 3.35
N TYR A 121 -13.45 18.44 4.68
CA TYR A 121 -12.25 18.07 5.42
C TYR A 121 -11.83 16.62 5.15
N LEU A 122 -12.80 15.70 5.13
CA LEU A 122 -12.51 14.30 4.84
C LEU A 122 -12.05 14.10 3.39
N GLY A 123 -12.68 14.81 2.44
CA GLY A 123 -12.23 14.84 1.05
C GLY A 123 -10.79 15.36 0.90
N MET A 124 -10.43 16.42 1.63
CA MET A 124 -9.05 16.93 1.66
C MET A 124 -8.06 15.90 2.22
N ILE A 125 -8.41 15.20 3.30
CA ILE A 125 -7.56 14.13 3.87
C ILE A 125 -7.36 13.00 2.86
N ILE A 126 -8.44 12.52 2.22
CA ILE A 126 -8.36 11.45 1.21
C ILE A 126 -7.46 11.87 0.04
N ASN A 127 -7.61 13.10 -0.46
CA ASN A 127 -6.76 13.63 -1.53
C ASN A 127 -5.30 13.72 -1.10
N GLN A 128 -5.02 14.18 0.13
CA GLN A 128 -3.66 14.27 0.65
C GLN A 128 -3.00 12.88 0.77
N LEU A 129 -3.75 11.86 1.19
CA LEU A 129 -3.26 10.49 1.24
C LEU A 129 -2.91 9.94 -0.16
N ALA A 130 -3.60 10.42 -1.20
CA ALA A 130 -3.44 9.96 -2.56
C ALA A 130 -2.21 10.52 -3.29
N VAL A 131 -1.63 11.64 -2.81
CA VAL A 131 -0.52 12.36 -3.46
C VAL A 131 0.67 11.44 -3.75
N ILE A 132 1.03 10.56 -2.81
CA ILE A 132 2.18 9.66 -2.96
C ILE A 132 2.00 8.67 -4.12
N PHE A 133 0.76 8.38 -4.52
CA PHE A 133 0.48 7.48 -5.62
C PHE A 133 0.43 8.19 -6.98
N GLN A 134 0.43 9.52 -7.04
CA GLN A 134 0.26 10.25 -8.31
C GLN A 134 1.58 10.48 -9.06
N VAL A 135 2.73 10.25 -8.42
CA VAL A 135 4.03 10.30 -9.07
C VAL A 135 4.21 9.02 -9.90
N PRO A 136 4.49 9.10 -11.21
CA PRO A 136 4.89 7.93 -11.97
C PRO A 136 6.21 7.41 -11.38
N SER A 137 6.29 6.11 -11.12
CA SER A 137 7.57 5.45 -10.84
C SER A 137 8.43 5.60 -12.10
N GLU A 138 9.30 6.61 -12.13
CA GLU A 138 10.28 6.81 -13.20
C GLU A 138 11.38 5.74 -13.07
N HIS A 139 11.05 4.49 -13.38
CA HIS A 139 12.03 3.47 -13.69
C HIS A 139 11.94 3.16 -15.18
N LYS A 140 12.62 4.00 -15.97
CA LYS A 140 13.22 3.50 -17.22
C LYS A 140 14.37 2.61 -16.80
N VAL A 141 14.15 1.30 -16.90
CA VAL A 141 15.24 0.33 -16.88
C VAL A 141 16.07 0.61 -18.14
N GLU A 142 17.23 1.25 -17.96
CA GLU A 142 18.30 1.28 -18.96
C GLU A 142 19.10 -0.02 -18.90
#